data_AF-A0A7T7JI38-F1
#
_entry.id   AF-A0A7T7JI38-F1
#
_cell.length_a   1.000
_cell.length_b   1.000
_cell.length_c   1.000
_cell.angle_alpha   90.00
_cell.angle_beta   90.00
_cell.angle_gamma   90.00
#
_symmetry.space_group_name_H-M   'P 1'
#
loop_
_entity.id
_entity.type
_entity.pdbx_description
1 polymer ?
#
loop_
_entity_poly.entity_id
_entity_poly.type
_entity_poly.pdbx_seq_one_letter_code
_entity_poly.pdbx_strand_id
1 'polypeptide(L)' 'MASFTDLDVWKKAREIRIYISGLVKSFPIEDKYRLTDQIIRSSRSVGNNLAEGHGR' A
#
# COMPACT_ATOMS: atom_id res chain seq x y z
N MET A 1 -21.75 9.56 8.55
CA MET A 1 -21.23 8.27 8.06
C MET A 1 -19.72 8.28 8.32
N ALA A 2 -19.17 7.28 9.01
CA ALA A 2 -17.72 7.19 9.18
C ALA A 2 -17.05 6.89 7.82
N SER A 3 -15.95 7.56 7.52
CA SER A 3 -15.17 7.35 6.30
C SER A 3 -14.33 6.08 6.44
N PHE A 4 -14.00 5.41 5.32
CA PHE A 4 -13.04 4.30 5.33
C PHE A 4 -11.66 4.73 5.86
N THR A 5 -11.35 6.02 5.76
CA THR A 5 -10.11 6.61 6.29
C THR A 5 -10.04 6.61 7.81
N ASP A 6 -11.19 6.47 8.49
CA ASP A 6 -11.26 6.46 9.95
C ASP A 6 -10.88 5.09 10.52
N LEU A 7 -10.95 4.02 9.69
CA LEU A 7 -10.59 2.67 10.07
C LEU A 7 -9.11 2.55 10.44
N ASP A 8 -8.82 1.96 11.61
CA ASP A 8 -7.44 1.76 12.05
C ASP A 8 -6.66 0.84 11.11
N VAL A 9 -7.32 -0.16 10.54
CA VAL A 9 -6.72 -1.04 9.52
C VAL A 9 -6.33 -0.27 8.25
N TRP A 10 -7.10 0.75 7.86
CA TRP A 10 -6.75 1.61 6.72
C TRP A 10 -5.55 2.51 7.05
N LYS A 11 -5.50 3.07 8.26
CA LYS A 11 -4.35 3.86 8.74
C LYS A 11 -3.07 3.02 8.72
N LYS A 12 -3.14 1.77 9.17
CA LYS A 12 -2.01 0.82 9.12
C LYS A 12 -1.62 0.45 7.69
N ALA A 13 -2.58 0.24 6.79
CA ALA A 13 -2.30 0.04 5.37
C ALA A 13 -1.57 1.25 4.75
N ARG A 14 -1.94 2.48 5.16
CA ARG A 14 -1.27 3.71 4.72
C ARG A 14 0.17 3.81 5.24
N GLU A 15 0.42 3.45 6.49
CA GLU A 15 1.78 3.36 7.07
C GLU A 15 2.66 2.38 6.26
N ILE A 16 2.14 1.18 5.99
CA ILE A 16 2.84 0.15 5.19
C ILE A 16 3.14 0.66 3.78
N ARG A 17 2.20 1.33 3.12
CA ARG A 17 2.41 1.95 1.79
C ARG A 17 3.56 2.93 1.78
N ILE A 18 3.65 3.79 2.78
CA ILE A 18 4.71 4.81 2.87
C ILE A 18 6.05 4.11 3.10
N TYR A 19 6.10 3.16 4.03
CA TYR A 19 7.30 2.36 4.31
C TYR A 19 7.80 1.63 3.07
N ILE A 20 6.94 0.91 2.36
CA ILE A 20 7.29 0.17 1.14
C ILE A 20 7.80 1.12 0.05
N SER A 21 7.17 2.27 -0.13
CA SER A 21 7.61 3.27 -1.13
C SER A 21 9.03 3.81 -0.82
N GLY A 22 9.46 3.78 0.43
CA GLY A 22 10.83 4.08 0.85
C GLY A 22 11.77 2.89 0.68
N LEU A 23 11.36 1.72 1.16
CA LEU A 23 12.15 0.47 1.14
C LEU A 23 12.62 0.11 -0.27
N VAL A 24 11.73 0.15 -1.25
CA VAL A 24 12.08 -0.24 -2.63
C VAL A 24 13.12 0.67 -3.30
N LYS A 25 13.43 1.84 -2.71
CA LYS A 25 14.51 2.71 -3.20
C LYS A 25 15.90 2.17 -2.89
N SER A 26 16.03 1.28 -1.91
CA SER A 26 17.31 0.63 -1.57
C SER A 26 17.54 -0.66 -2.36
N PHE A 27 16.66 -1.01 -3.29
CA PHE A 27 16.79 -2.25 -4.05
C PHE A 27 17.89 -2.14 -5.11
N PRO A 28 18.59 -3.23 -5.42
CA PRO A 28 19.55 -3.29 -6.51
C PRO A 28 18.90 -2.94 -7.86
N ILE A 29 19.71 -2.48 -8.82
CA ILE A 29 19.22 -2.09 -10.14
C ILE A 29 18.60 -3.30 -10.88
N GLU A 30 19.11 -4.50 -10.64
CA GLU A 30 18.60 -5.74 -11.25
C GLU A 30 17.14 -6.06 -10.85
N ASP A 31 16.70 -5.67 -9.66
CA ASP A 31 15.34 -5.94 -9.14
C ASP A 31 14.38 -4.75 -9.31
N LYS A 32 14.90 -3.62 -9.81
CA LYS A 32 14.24 -2.32 -9.85
C LYS A 32 12.92 -2.28 -10.62
N TYR A 33 12.73 -3.15 -11.61
CA TYR A 33 11.55 -3.10 -12.47
C TYR A 33 10.50 -4.14 -12.13
N ARG A 34 10.90 -5.40 -11.89
CA ARG A 34 9.94 -6.48 -11.63
C ARG A 34 9.48 -6.49 -10.17
N LEU A 35 10.43 -6.50 -9.24
CA LEU A 35 10.11 -6.70 -7.83
C LEU A 35 9.58 -5.40 -7.20
N THR A 36 10.22 -4.26 -7.49
CA THR A 36 9.78 -2.96 -6.99
C THR A 36 8.34 -2.62 -7.39
N ASP A 37 7.97 -2.76 -8.67
CA ASP A 37 6.60 -2.45 -9.11
C ASP A 37 5.56 -3.37 -8.45
N GLN A 38 5.84 -4.67 -8.38
CA GLN A 38 4.95 -5.64 -7.74
C GLN A 38 4.73 -5.34 -6.25
N ILE A 39 5.80 -5.02 -5.52
CA ILE A 39 5.70 -4.69 -4.08
C ILE A 39 4.97 -3.35 -3.87
N ILE A 40 5.24 -2.32 -4.68
CA ILE A 40 4.52 -1.04 -4.57
C ILE A 40 3.02 -1.23 -4.83
N ARG A 41 2.66 -1.96 -5.90
CA ARG A 41 1.26 -2.15 -6.31
C ARG A 41 0.50 -3.01 -5.33
N SER A 42 1.08 -4.12 -4.85
CA SER A 42 0.46 -4.97 -3.84
C SER A 42 0.22 -4.20 -2.53
N SER A 43 1.18 -3.41 -2.09
CA SER A 43 1.05 -2.57 -0.90
C SER A 43 -0.12 -1.58 -1.00
N ARG A 44 -0.28 -0.91 -2.15
CA ARG A 44 -1.39 0.04 -2.37
C ARG A 44 -2.74 -0.67 -2.47
N SER A 45 -2.76 -1.89 -3.00
CA SER A 45 -3.98 -2.69 -3.15
C SER A 45 -4.68 -2.96 -1.82
N VAL A 46 -3.95 -3.09 -0.71
CA VAL A 46 -4.53 -3.27 0.63
C VAL A 46 -5.48 -2.11 0.99
N GLY A 47 -5.00 -0.87 0.91
CA GLY A 47 -5.81 0.31 1.20
C GLY A 47 -6.98 0.50 0.22
N ASN A 48 -6.78 0.15 -1.05
CA ASN A 48 -7.82 0.24 -2.08
C ASN A 48 -8.96 -0.77 -1.82
N ASN A 49 -8.64 -2.02 -1.49
CA ASN A 49 -9.64 -3.04 -1.18
C ASN A 49 -10.43 -2.70 0.09
N LEU A 50 -9.79 -2.11 1.10
CA LEU A 50 -10.48 -1.61 2.30
C LEU A 50 -11.46 -0.49 1.96
N ALA A 51 -11.06 0.46 1.11
CA ALA A 51 -11.94 1.54 0.66
C ALA A 51 -13.10 1.02 -0.18
N GLU A 52 -12.85 0.07 -1.09
CA GLU A 52 -13.86 -0.55 -1.94
C GLU A 52 -14.87 -1.37 -1.11
N GLY A 53 -14.40 -2.09 -0.09
CA GLY A 53 -15.24 -2.89 0.81
C GLY A 53 -16.06 -2.06 1.80
N HIS A 54 -15.57 -0.90 2.25
CA HIS A 54 -16.27 -0.06 3.23
C HIS A 54 -17.57 0.56 2.71
N GLY A 55 -17.72 0.69 1.39
CA GLY A 55 -18.91 1.24 0.75
C GLY A 55 -19.94 0.20 0.31
N ARG A 56 -19.76 -1.07 0.68
CA ARG A 56 -20.64 -2.19 0.32
C ARG A 56 -21.49 -2.66 1.49
#